data_AF-A0A0Q7T5J0-F1
#
_entry.id   AF-A0A0Q7T5J0-F1
#
_cell.length_a   1.000
_cell.length_b   1.000
_cell.length_c   1.000
_cell.angle_alpha   90.00
_cell.angle_beta   90.00
_cell.angle_gamma   90.00
#
_symmetry.space_group_name_H-M   'P 1'
#
loop_
_entity.id
_entity.type
_entity.pdbx_description
1 polymer ?
#
loop_
_entity_poly.entity_id
_entity_poly.type
_entity_poly.pdbx_seq_one_letter_code
_entity_poly.pdbx_strand_id
1 'polypeptide(L)'
;MNLNDSRILVIGAGLMGAGIAQVAAQAGHQVLLHDSRAGAAEAAKAKLAQTLEGLAAKGKLTPDAAQATLARITPVAALAPAELVIEAIVENLDIKRALFAELEALLPADAVIATNTSSISVTALARGMKAPERLVGMHFFNPVPLMKLVEVVSGLGTAPEVAQAVFDLAGRWGKTAVHARSTPGFIVNRIARPYYAEALMLLQDRAATPELIDACLRAAGFRMGPCELMDLIGHDTNLAVTKSVFEANFYDRRFTPSLVQQELVDAGFLGRKSGRGFYRYPEGAPALQAPVGAEPRGGRVVVHGRGALAERFVANLPEASRDLTSDWLGLAVDGRELRLTDGRRARDFGPGTAVFDLPLAPSGDIAYAGDPDTAAWLRRLGLVPRQMVDMPGLVVARTIAMLINEAADAVSQGVCDEAGADAAMKLGVNYPAGPFEWLALWGSQEVAALLDRLDQHHRGERYRASRYLT
;
A
#
# COMPACT_ATOMS: atom_id res chain seq x y z
N MET A 1 9.67 26.52 -14.96
CA MET A 1 8.33 27.10 -15.23
C MET A 1 7.61 27.36 -13.90
N ASN A 2 6.69 28.34 -13.84
CA ASN A 2 5.97 28.68 -12.63
C ASN A 2 4.47 28.41 -12.84
N LEU A 3 3.88 27.53 -12.01
CA LEU A 3 2.46 27.14 -12.08
C LEU A 3 1.63 27.75 -10.94
N ASN A 4 2.17 28.73 -10.20
CA ASN A 4 1.61 29.16 -8.92
C ASN A 4 0.27 29.87 -9.05
N ASP A 5 0.10 30.66 -10.10
CA ASP A 5 -1.10 31.46 -10.34
C ASP A 5 -1.91 30.91 -11.52
N SER A 6 -1.59 29.67 -11.92
CA SER A 6 -2.17 29.07 -13.11
C SER A 6 -3.67 28.86 -12.98
N ARG A 7 -4.38 29.17 -14.07
CA ARG A 7 -5.74 28.70 -14.28
C ARG A 7 -5.69 27.20 -14.58
N ILE A 8 -6.50 26.43 -13.85
CA ILE A 8 -6.51 24.98 -13.91
C ILE A 8 -7.78 24.50 -14.57
N LEU A 9 -7.68 23.60 -15.55
CA LEU A 9 -8.80 22.85 -16.08
C LEU A 9 -8.76 21.42 -15.52
N VAL A 10 -9.78 21.03 -14.76
CA VAL A 10 -9.95 19.65 -14.30
C VAL A 10 -10.99 18.96 -15.20
N ILE A 11 -10.60 17.84 -15.79
CA ILE A 11 -11.44 17.11 -16.75
C ILE A 11 -11.91 15.79 -16.13
N GLY A 12 -13.22 15.66 -16.00
CA GLY A 12 -13.90 14.59 -15.26
C GLY A 12 -14.44 15.13 -13.93
N ALA A 13 -15.77 15.13 -13.76
CA ALA A 13 -16.44 15.57 -12.53
C ALA A 13 -16.81 14.39 -11.61
N GLY A 14 -16.13 13.25 -11.79
CA GLY A 14 -16.21 12.11 -10.89
C GLY A 14 -15.60 12.38 -9.50
N LEU A 15 -15.52 11.34 -8.67
CA LEU A 15 -15.02 11.45 -7.30
C LEU A 15 -13.61 12.06 -7.23
N MET A 16 -12.68 11.58 -8.08
CA MET A 16 -11.30 12.07 -8.12
C MET A 16 -11.23 13.50 -8.61
N GLY A 17 -11.82 13.82 -9.76
CA GLY A 17 -11.76 15.15 -10.35
C GLY A 17 -12.42 16.23 -9.48
N ALA A 18 -13.56 15.95 -8.85
CA ALA A 18 -14.16 16.88 -7.88
C ALA A 18 -13.25 17.13 -6.67
N GLY A 19 -12.56 16.10 -6.17
CA GLY A 19 -11.59 16.22 -5.09
C GLY A 19 -10.32 17.00 -5.49
N ILE A 20 -9.83 16.81 -6.72
CA ILE A 20 -8.71 17.57 -7.28
C ILE A 20 -9.11 19.05 -7.44
N ALA A 21 -10.29 19.32 -7.99
CA ALA A 21 -10.82 20.67 -8.13
C ALA A 21 -10.95 21.38 -6.77
N GLN A 22 -11.41 20.67 -5.73
CA GLN A 22 -11.44 21.19 -4.37
C GLN A 22 -10.05 21.58 -3.88
N VAL A 23 -9.05 20.69 -3.97
CA VAL A 23 -7.69 20.95 -3.48
C VAL A 23 -7.05 22.13 -4.22
N ALA A 24 -7.17 22.17 -5.55
CA ALA A 24 -6.68 23.26 -6.37
C ALA A 24 -7.32 24.61 -5.99
N ALA A 25 -8.64 24.65 -5.81
CA ALA A 25 -9.35 25.87 -5.43
C ALA A 25 -9.02 26.32 -4.00
N GLN A 26 -8.82 25.39 -3.06
CA GLN A 26 -8.37 25.70 -1.70
C GLN A 26 -6.94 26.27 -1.68
N ALA A 27 -6.10 25.87 -2.62
CA ALA A 27 -4.76 26.42 -2.82
C ALA A 27 -4.75 27.79 -3.53
N GLY A 28 -5.91 28.30 -3.97
CA GLY A 28 -6.05 29.65 -4.51
C GLY A 28 -6.27 29.74 -6.02
N HIS A 29 -6.22 28.62 -6.73
CA HIS A 29 -6.35 28.61 -8.19
C HIS A 29 -7.79 28.85 -8.66
N GLN A 30 -7.93 29.51 -9.81
CA GLN A 30 -9.19 29.47 -10.59
C GLN A 30 -9.28 28.12 -11.30
N VAL A 31 -10.36 27.38 -11.05
CA VAL A 31 -10.56 26.02 -11.53
C VAL A 31 -11.76 25.98 -12.47
N LEU A 32 -11.52 25.59 -13.71
CA LEU A 32 -12.57 25.20 -14.65
C LEU A 32 -12.83 23.71 -14.47
N LEU A 33 -14.07 23.32 -14.20
CA LEU A 33 -14.45 21.91 -14.03
C LEU A 33 -15.29 21.47 -15.24
N HIS A 34 -14.80 20.48 -15.97
CA HIS A 34 -15.46 19.95 -17.15
C HIS A 34 -15.81 18.46 -16.99
N ASP A 35 -16.92 18.03 -17.58
CA ASP A 35 -17.30 16.62 -17.77
C ASP A 35 -18.09 16.49 -19.07
N SER A 36 -17.92 15.38 -19.79
CA SER A 36 -18.62 15.16 -21.05
C SER A 36 -20.13 14.94 -20.86
N ARG A 37 -20.57 14.60 -19.65
CA ARG A 37 -21.99 14.46 -19.32
C ARG A 37 -22.55 15.82 -18.90
N ALA A 38 -23.54 16.30 -19.66
CA ALA A 38 -24.22 17.56 -19.38
C ALA A 38 -24.72 17.64 -17.93
N GLY A 39 -24.38 18.75 -17.24
CA GLY A 39 -24.76 19.01 -15.86
C GLY A 39 -23.97 18.25 -14.78
N ALA A 40 -23.03 17.38 -15.16
CA ALA A 40 -22.24 16.63 -14.17
C ALA A 40 -21.27 17.53 -13.38
N ALA A 41 -20.65 18.53 -14.01
CA ALA A 41 -19.75 19.48 -13.33
C ALA A 41 -20.50 20.35 -12.31
N GLU A 42 -21.72 20.75 -12.64
CA GLU A 42 -22.63 21.56 -11.83
C GLU A 42 -23.12 20.76 -10.63
N ALA A 43 -23.52 19.50 -10.86
CA ALA A 43 -23.88 18.57 -9.80
C ALA A 43 -22.68 18.30 -8.87
N ALA A 44 -21.47 18.14 -9.40
CA ALA A 44 -20.26 17.96 -8.61
C ALA A 44 -19.94 19.19 -7.75
N LYS A 45 -20.05 20.41 -8.32
CA LYS A 45 -19.87 21.66 -7.57
C LYS A 45 -20.93 21.81 -6.47
N ALA A 46 -22.19 21.50 -6.75
CA ALA A 46 -23.27 21.56 -5.76
C ALA A 46 -23.05 20.58 -4.60
N LYS A 47 -22.62 19.34 -4.90
CA LYS A 47 -22.26 18.35 -3.87
C LYS A 47 -21.04 18.78 -3.05
N LEU A 48 -20.05 19.40 -3.70
CA LEU A 48 -18.89 19.96 -3.01
C LEU A 48 -19.30 21.10 -2.07
N ALA A 49 -20.27 21.94 -2.45
CA ALA A 49 -20.79 22.99 -1.59
C ALA A 49 -21.34 22.43 -0.28
N GLN A 50 -22.20 21.41 -0.36
CA GLN A 50 -22.73 20.72 0.83
C GLN A 50 -21.61 20.11 1.69
N THR A 51 -20.56 19.56 1.05
CA THR A 51 -19.42 18.98 1.76
C THR A 51 -18.64 20.05 2.52
N LEU A 52 -18.35 21.19 1.89
CA LEU A 52 -17.62 22.31 2.50
C LEU A 52 -18.44 22.99 3.60
N GLU A 53 -19.75 23.14 3.43
CA GLU A 53 -20.68 23.60 4.48
C GLU A 53 -20.66 22.66 5.68
N GLY A 54 -20.70 21.34 5.44
CA GLY A 54 -20.59 20.35 6.52
C GLY A 54 -19.25 20.40 7.26
N LEU A 55 -18.14 20.70 6.56
CA LEU A 55 -16.84 20.92 7.19
C LEU A 55 -16.81 22.22 8.00
N ALA A 56 -17.44 23.29 7.50
CA ALA A 56 -17.56 24.56 8.19
C ALA A 56 -18.39 24.45 9.48
N ALA A 57 -19.53 23.76 9.41
CA ALA A 57 -20.38 23.47 10.57
C ALA A 57 -19.64 22.66 11.66
N LYS A 58 -18.67 21.83 11.27
CA LYS A 58 -17.80 21.05 12.18
C LYS A 58 -16.56 21.81 12.64
N GLY A 59 -16.40 23.09 12.27
CA GLY A 59 -15.24 23.91 12.61
C GLY A 59 -13.92 23.44 11.97
N LYS A 60 -13.98 22.62 10.91
CA LYS A 60 -12.79 22.15 10.17
C LYS A 60 -12.35 23.13 9.08
N LEU A 61 -13.20 24.09 8.72
CA LEU A 61 -12.96 25.15 7.76
C LEU A 61 -13.77 26.39 8.20
N THR A 62 -13.35 27.60 7.85
CA THR A 62 -14.19 28.79 8.09
C THR A 62 -15.26 28.93 7.00
N PRO A 63 -16.43 29.53 7.29
CA PRO A 63 -17.45 29.80 6.28
C PRO A 63 -16.91 30.60 5.09
N ASP A 64 -16.10 31.63 5.35
CA ASP A 64 -15.49 32.47 4.31
C ASP A 64 -14.55 31.66 3.41
N ALA A 65 -13.74 30.76 4.00
CA ALA A 65 -12.85 29.90 3.22
C ALA A 65 -13.62 28.87 2.39
N ALA A 66 -14.74 28.35 2.89
CA ALA A 66 -15.64 27.48 2.13
C ALA A 66 -16.24 28.20 0.92
N GLN A 67 -16.78 29.42 1.14
CA GLN A 67 -17.34 30.24 0.07
C GLN A 67 -16.28 30.65 -0.96
N ALA A 68 -15.09 31.08 -0.52
CA ALA A 68 -13.98 31.44 -1.40
C ALA A 68 -13.52 30.25 -2.25
N THR A 69 -13.48 29.04 -1.68
CA THR A 69 -13.15 27.81 -2.43
C THR A 69 -14.18 27.57 -3.54
N LEU A 70 -15.47 27.64 -3.23
CA LEU A 70 -16.54 27.42 -4.21
C LEU A 70 -16.58 28.50 -5.31
N ALA A 71 -16.26 29.74 -4.95
CA ALA A 71 -16.24 30.87 -5.89
C ALA A 71 -15.15 30.72 -6.95
N ARG A 72 -14.06 29.99 -6.65
CA ARG A 72 -12.97 29.71 -7.59
C ARG A 72 -13.25 28.54 -8.54
N ILE A 73 -14.32 27.77 -8.32
CA ILE A 73 -14.65 26.62 -9.17
C ILE A 73 -15.76 27.04 -10.14
N THR A 74 -15.48 27.04 -11.43
CA THR A 74 -16.46 27.36 -12.48
C THR A 74 -16.70 26.11 -13.33
N PRO A 75 -17.90 25.51 -13.26
CA PRO A 75 -18.31 24.47 -14.21
C PRO A 75 -18.33 25.02 -15.64
N VAL A 76 -17.83 24.24 -16.61
CA VAL A 76 -17.79 24.62 -18.02
C VAL A 76 -18.31 23.48 -18.91
N ALA A 77 -19.18 23.83 -19.85
CA ALA A 77 -19.80 22.87 -20.76
C ALA A 77 -18.85 22.37 -21.86
N ALA A 78 -17.81 23.12 -22.19
CA ALA A 78 -16.80 22.77 -23.19
C ALA A 78 -15.39 22.92 -22.61
N LEU A 79 -14.43 22.23 -23.21
CA LEU A 79 -13.02 22.42 -22.90
C LEU A 79 -12.63 23.88 -23.13
N ALA A 80 -11.78 24.41 -22.25
CA ALA A 80 -11.37 25.81 -22.26
C ALA A 80 -9.85 25.92 -22.07
N PRO A 81 -9.19 26.95 -22.63
CA PRO A 81 -7.76 27.15 -22.44
C PRO A 81 -7.39 27.34 -20.95
N ALA A 82 -6.33 26.65 -20.53
CA ALA A 82 -5.77 26.70 -19.18
C ALA A 82 -4.25 26.50 -19.24
N GLU A 83 -3.54 26.91 -18.19
CA GLU A 83 -2.09 26.76 -18.08
C GLU A 83 -1.69 25.39 -17.50
N LEU A 84 -2.60 24.78 -16.73
CA LEU A 84 -2.47 23.41 -16.25
C LEU A 84 -3.80 22.68 -16.47
N VAL A 85 -3.74 21.51 -17.10
CA VAL A 85 -4.86 20.58 -17.19
C VAL A 85 -4.60 19.40 -16.28
N ILE A 86 -5.61 18.93 -15.54
CA ILE A 86 -5.56 17.68 -14.79
C ILE A 86 -6.70 16.77 -15.25
N GLU A 87 -6.34 15.72 -15.96
CA GLU A 87 -7.26 14.73 -16.50
C GLU A 87 -7.57 13.64 -15.46
N ALA A 88 -8.85 13.40 -15.20
CA ALA A 88 -9.37 12.38 -14.28
C ALA A 88 -10.68 11.75 -14.82
N ILE A 89 -10.67 11.36 -16.09
CA ILE A 89 -11.75 10.66 -16.80
C ILE A 89 -11.61 9.14 -16.70
N VAL A 90 -12.48 8.41 -17.42
CA VAL A 90 -12.47 6.94 -17.49
C VAL A 90 -11.07 6.40 -17.83
N GLU A 91 -10.68 5.31 -17.16
CA GLU A 91 -9.36 4.68 -17.30
C GLU A 91 -9.29 3.85 -18.59
N ASN A 92 -9.29 4.53 -19.73
CA ASN A 92 -9.18 3.94 -21.07
C ASN A 92 -8.13 4.70 -21.91
N LEU A 93 -7.19 3.96 -22.50
CA LEU A 93 -6.05 4.53 -23.24
C LEU A 93 -6.49 5.35 -24.46
N ASP A 94 -7.40 4.83 -25.28
CA ASP A 94 -7.80 5.48 -26.53
C ASP A 94 -8.60 6.75 -26.27
N ILE A 95 -9.50 6.73 -25.28
CA ILE A 95 -10.28 7.90 -24.88
C ILE A 95 -9.34 9.02 -24.36
N LYS A 96 -8.37 8.69 -23.51
CA LYS A 96 -7.42 9.69 -22.99
C LYS A 96 -6.52 10.24 -24.09
N ARG A 97 -6.06 9.41 -25.04
CA ARG A 97 -5.24 9.88 -26.18
C ARG A 97 -6.03 10.82 -27.10
N ALA A 98 -7.29 10.50 -27.37
CA ALA A 98 -8.16 11.39 -28.15
C ALA A 98 -8.34 12.75 -27.46
N LEU A 99 -8.56 12.74 -26.14
CA LEU A 99 -8.65 13.97 -25.34
C LEU A 99 -7.33 14.77 -25.39
N PHE A 100 -6.17 14.12 -25.26
CA PHE A 100 -4.89 14.84 -25.29
C PHE A 100 -4.60 15.48 -26.64
N ALA A 101 -5.00 14.84 -27.75
CA ALA A 101 -4.91 15.45 -29.07
C ALA A 101 -5.79 16.69 -29.22
N GLU A 102 -7.01 16.67 -28.65
CA GLU A 102 -7.90 17.84 -28.61
C GLU A 102 -7.30 18.97 -27.76
N LEU A 103 -6.73 18.63 -26.61
CA LEU A 103 -6.06 19.58 -25.72
C LEU A 103 -4.83 20.23 -26.36
N GLU A 104 -4.02 19.50 -27.13
CA GLU A 104 -2.87 20.10 -27.84
C GLU A 104 -3.27 21.17 -28.85
N ALA A 105 -4.46 21.07 -29.44
CA ALA A 105 -4.97 22.09 -30.36
C ALA A 105 -5.55 23.31 -29.63
N LEU A 106 -6.02 23.13 -28.40
CA LEU A 106 -6.72 24.16 -27.60
C LEU A 106 -5.79 24.94 -26.68
N LEU A 107 -4.80 24.28 -26.09
CA LEU A 107 -4.00 24.83 -25.00
C LEU A 107 -2.83 25.68 -25.52
N PRO A 108 -2.36 26.67 -24.73
CA PRO A 108 -1.09 27.35 -24.97
C PRO A 108 0.07 26.36 -25.14
N ALA A 109 1.10 26.75 -25.88
CA ALA A 109 2.26 25.88 -26.17
C ALA A 109 3.01 25.44 -24.90
N ASP A 110 3.02 26.29 -23.88
CA ASP A 110 3.71 26.11 -22.60
C ASP A 110 2.84 25.54 -21.47
N ALA A 111 1.56 25.25 -21.72
CA ALA A 111 0.66 24.71 -20.71
C ALA A 111 0.99 23.24 -20.36
N VAL A 112 0.86 22.85 -19.09
CA VAL A 112 1.11 21.46 -18.66
C VAL A 112 -0.14 20.62 -18.80
N ILE A 113 0.02 19.38 -19.28
CA ILE A 113 -1.05 18.37 -19.29
C ILE A 113 -0.67 17.33 -18.24
N ALA A 114 -1.45 17.26 -17.16
CA ALA A 114 -1.30 16.25 -16.12
C ALA A 114 -2.42 15.22 -16.20
N THR A 115 -2.11 13.96 -15.90
CA THR A 115 -3.10 12.87 -15.80
C THR A 115 -3.10 12.24 -14.41
N ASN A 116 -4.28 12.00 -13.85
CA ASN A 116 -4.51 11.25 -12.62
C ASN A 116 -4.65 9.73 -12.88
N THR A 117 -4.19 9.22 -14.03
CA THR A 117 -4.20 7.77 -14.27
C THR A 117 -3.47 7.02 -13.16
N SER A 118 -3.94 5.80 -12.88
CA SER A 118 -3.43 4.94 -11.80
C SER A 118 -2.68 3.71 -12.33
N SER A 119 -2.86 3.39 -13.61
CA SER A 119 -2.42 2.14 -14.23
C SER A 119 -1.92 2.29 -15.67
N ILE A 120 -2.32 3.34 -16.38
CA ILE A 120 -1.91 3.54 -17.78
C ILE A 120 -0.54 4.22 -17.83
N SER A 121 0.33 3.70 -18.68
CA SER A 121 1.65 4.30 -18.93
C SER A 121 1.52 5.72 -19.48
N VAL A 122 2.14 6.69 -18.81
CA VAL A 122 2.26 8.09 -19.27
C VAL A 122 2.98 8.14 -20.62
N THR A 123 3.96 7.25 -20.85
CA THR A 123 4.62 7.10 -22.15
C THR A 123 3.65 6.64 -23.24
N ALA A 124 2.78 5.67 -22.95
CA ALA A 124 1.79 5.21 -23.91
C ALA A 124 0.73 6.27 -24.22
N LEU A 125 0.34 7.06 -23.21
CA LEU A 125 -0.54 8.21 -23.36
C LEU A 125 0.07 9.31 -24.25
N ALA A 126 1.37 9.57 -24.10
CA ALA A 126 2.09 10.56 -24.90
C ALA A 126 2.21 10.16 -26.39
N ARG A 127 1.94 8.90 -26.75
CA ARG A 127 2.12 8.42 -28.12
C ARG A 127 1.23 9.18 -29.09
N GLY A 128 1.85 9.88 -30.03
CA GLY A 128 1.15 10.66 -31.07
C GLY A 128 0.87 12.10 -30.69
N MET A 129 1.25 12.53 -29.49
CA MET A 129 1.28 13.95 -29.13
C MET A 129 2.38 14.66 -29.94
N LYS A 130 2.13 15.94 -30.27
CA LYS A 130 3.12 16.82 -30.93
C LYS A 130 4.17 17.34 -29.95
N ALA A 131 3.77 17.59 -28.70
CA ALA A 131 4.61 18.05 -27.61
C ALA A 131 4.46 17.10 -26.40
N PRO A 132 5.02 15.88 -26.47
CA PRO A 132 4.94 14.90 -25.37
C PRO A 132 5.66 15.36 -24.08
N GLU A 133 6.56 16.33 -24.16
CA GLU A 133 7.38 16.83 -23.06
C GLU A 133 6.61 17.54 -21.95
N ARG A 134 5.41 18.04 -22.28
CA ARG A 134 4.49 18.71 -21.36
C ARG A 134 3.44 17.77 -20.74
N LEU A 135 3.48 16.47 -21.07
CA LEU A 135 2.64 15.46 -20.42
C LEU A 135 3.34 14.86 -19.19
N VAL A 136 2.64 14.82 -18.05
CA VAL A 136 3.14 14.25 -16.78
C VAL A 136 2.01 13.55 -16.03
N GLY A 137 2.31 12.53 -15.24
CA GLY A 137 1.35 11.98 -14.28
C GLY A 137 1.33 12.80 -13.00
N MET A 138 0.14 13.11 -12.50
CA MET A 138 -0.09 13.73 -11.20
C MET A 138 -1.13 12.89 -10.47
N HIS A 139 -0.70 11.76 -9.91
CA HIS A 139 -1.58 10.72 -9.38
C HIS A 139 -1.91 10.99 -7.91
N PHE A 140 -3.18 11.30 -7.64
CA PHE A 140 -3.74 11.51 -6.32
C PHE A 140 -4.42 10.24 -5.79
N PHE A 141 -4.53 10.15 -4.47
CA PHE A 141 -5.13 9.00 -3.78
C PHE A 141 -6.51 9.34 -3.21
N ASN A 142 -7.45 8.40 -3.30
CA ASN A 142 -8.81 8.59 -2.80
C ASN A 142 -8.89 8.41 -1.27
N PRO A 143 -9.56 9.31 -0.52
CA PRO A 143 -10.14 10.60 -0.93
C PRO A 143 -9.11 11.73 -1.07
N VAL A 144 -9.14 12.42 -2.21
CA VAL A 144 -8.12 13.41 -2.61
C VAL A 144 -7.87 14.51 -1.56
N PRO A 145 -8.88 15.13 -0.91
CA PRO A 145 -8.60 16.16 0.10
C PRO A 145 -7.93 15.62 1.37
N LEU A 146 -8.14 14.34 1.71
CA LEU A 146 -7.64 13.72 2.94
C LEU A 146 -6.27 13.09 2.75
N MET A 147 -6.05 12.42 1.62
CA MET A 147 -4.79 11.74 1.33
C MET A 147 -3.69 12.77 1.05
N LYS A 148 -2.50 12.52 1.62
CA LYS A 148 -1.38 13.47 1.57
C LYS A 148 -0.44 13.26 0.39
N LEU A 149 -0.37 12.04 -0.15
CA LEU A 149 0.55 11.69 -1.22
C LEU A 149 0.06 12.16 -2.60
N VAL A 150 1.02 12.58 -3.44
CA VAL A 150 0.87 12.67 -4.90
C VAL A 150 2.09 12.02 -5.55
N GLU A 151 1.88 11.10 -6.49
CA GLU A 151 2.97 10.58 -7.32
C GLU A 151 3.10 11.42 -8.59
N VAL A 152 4.27 12.02 -8.80
CA VAL A 152 4.62 12.79 -10.00
C VAL A 152 5.34 11.86 -10.97
N VAL A 153 4.61 11.39 -11.97
CA VAL A 153 5.05 10.28 -12.84
C VAL A 153 5.60 10.80 -14.16
N SER A 154 6.86 10.53 -14.43
CA SER A 154 7.52 10.90 -15.69
C SER A 154 7.40 9.78 -16.73
N GLY A 155 6.83 10.09 -17.89
CA GLY A 155 6.94 9.26 -19.10
C GLY A 155 8.30 9.46 -19.78
N LEU A 156 8.57 8.69 -20.84
CA LEU A 156 9.83 8.82 -21.60
C LEU A 156 10.01 10.20 -22.23
N GLY A 157 8.92 10.85 -22.63
CA GLY A 157 8.96 12.17 -23.25
C GLY A 157 8.95 13.33 -22.26
N THR A 158 8.53 13.12 -21.01
CA THR A 158 8.27 14.19 -20.03
C THR A 158 9.54 14.99 -19.75
N ALA A 159 9.46 16.32 -19.89
CA ALA A 159 10.55 17.21 -19.55
C ALA A 159 10.78 17.26 -18.02
N PRO A 160 12.05 17.18 -17.55
CA PRO A 160 12.35 17.25 -16.13
C PRO A 160 11.79 18.51 -15.43
N GLU A 161 11.82 19.66 -16.10
CA GLU A 161 11.28 20.92 -15.58
C GLU A 161 9.76 20.92 -15.41
N VAL A 162 9.03 20.14 -16.21
CA VAL A 162 7.57 19.95 -16.08
C VAL A 162 7.28 19.08 -14.86
N ALA A 163 8.00 17.97 -14.71
CA ALA A 163 7.88 17.12 -13.53
C ALA A 163 8.23 17.88 -12.25
N GLN A 164 9.30 18.68 -12.25
CA GLN A 164 9.68 19.50 -11.09
C GLN A 164 8.61 20.55 -10.76
N ALA A 165 8.05 21.23 -11.76
CA ALA A 165 7.02 22.23 -11.52
C ALA A 165 5.75 21.64 -10.91
N VAL A 166 5.35 20.44 -11.34
CA VAL A 166 4.21 19.72 -10.74
C VAL A 166 4.52 19.21 -9.34
N PHE A 167 5.75 18.76 -9.08
CA PHE A 167 6.23 18.38 -7.75
C PHE A 167 6.13 19.56 -6.77
N ASP A 168 6.67 20.73 -7.15
CA ASP A 168 6.65 21.93 -6.32
C ASP A 168 5.22 22.46 -6.11
N LEU A 169 4.36 22.35 -7.13
CA LEU A 169 2.95 22.72 -7.04
C LEU A 169 2.19 21.84 -6.06
N ALA A 170 2.36 20.52 -6.13
CA ALA A 170 1.74 19.59 -5.20
C ALA A 170 2.17 19.88 -3.74
N GLY A 171 3.46 20.19 -3.52
CA GLY A 171 3.97 20.65 -2.22
C GLY A 171 3.22 21.87 -1.67
N ARG A 172 3.00 22.89 -2.52
CA ARG A 172 2.25 24.11 -2.15
C ARG A 172 0.76 23.86 -1.89
N TRP A 173 0.19 22.80 -2.46
CA TRP A 173 -1.17 22.36 -2.15
C TRP A 173 -1.27 21.60 -0.81
N GLY A 174 -0.18 21.54 -0.05
CA GLY A 174 -0.12 20.80 1.22
C GLY A 174 -0.09 19.30 1.04
N LYS A 175 0.36 18.83 -0.13
CA LYS A 175 0.64 17.42 -0.43
C LYS A 175 2.12 17.13 -0.24
N THR A 176 2.44 15.85 -0.07
CA THR A 176 3.79 15.32 -0.18
C THR A 176 3.90 14.68 -1.55
N ALA A 177 4.71 15.29 -2.42
CA ALA A 177 4.98 14.76 -3.74
C ALA A 177 6.15 13.77 -3.68
N VAL A 178 6.10 12.73 -4.52
CA VAL A 178 7.21 11.80 -4.76
C VAL A 178 7.40 11.64 -6.27
N HIS A 179 8.65 11.58 -6.73
CA HIS A 179 8.93 11.30 -8.15
C HIS A 179 8.81 9.82 -8.44
N ALA A 180 8.18 9.49 -9.57
CA ALA A 180 8.07 8.13 -10.08
C ALA A 180 8.38 8.09 -11.59
N ARG A 181 8.98 7.00 -12.08
CA ARG A 181 8.95 6.67 -13.51
C ARG A 181 7.65 5.96 -13.87
N SER A 182 7.21 6.16 -15.11
CA SER A 182 6.01 5.53 -15.68
C SER A 182 6.18 4.02 -15.90
N THR A 183 6.21 3.26 -14.80
CA THR A 183 6.18 1.79 -14.77
C THR A 183 4.83 1.29 -14.24
N PRO A 184 4.41 0.05 -14.54
CA PRO A 184 3.10 -0.44 -14.13
C PRO A 184 2.89 -0.37 -12.60
N GLY A 185 1.84 0.34 -12.18
CA GLY A 185 1.51 0.53 -10.76
C GLY A 185 2.35 1.57 -10.02
N PHE A 186 3.21 2.32 -10.71
CA PHE A 186 4.07 3.38 -10.15
C PHE A 186 4.81 2.91 -8.89
N ILE A 187 4.63 3.58 -7.75
CA ILE A 187 5.24 3.19 -6.47
C ILE A 187 4.21 2.44 -5.63
N VAL A 188 3.11 3.10 -5.26
CA VAL A 188 2.17 2.58 -4.26
C VAL A 188 1.47 1.30 -4.72
N ASN A 189 0.88 1.30 -5.92
CA ASN A 189 0.11 0.14 -6.38
C ASN A 189 1.00 -1.09 -6.59
N ARG A 190 2.24 -0.86 -7.03
CA ARG A 190 3.29 -1.88 -7.20
C ARG A 190 3.75 -2.45 -5.86
N ILE A 191 4.29 -1.62 -4.97
CA ILE A 191 4.86 -2.07 -3.68
C ILE A 191 3.78 -2.62 -2.75
N ALA A 192 2.52 -2.19 -2.85
CA ALA A 192 1.45 -2.73 -2.02
C ALA A 192 1.00 -4.15 -2.43
N ARG A 193 1.35 -4.67 -3.62
CA ARG A 193 0.83 -5.98 -4.10
C ARG A 193 1.13 -7.13 -3.14
N PRO A 194 2.34 -7.30 -2.58
CA PRO A 194 2.64 -8.38 -1.67
C PRO A 194 1.79 -8.41 -0.39
N TYR A 195 1.32 -7.24 0.09
CA TYR A 195 0.46 -7.18 1.28
C TYR A 195 -0.82 -8.02 1.13
N TYR A 196 -1.43 -7.97 -0.06
CA TYR A 196 -2.59 -8.77 -0.39
C TYR A 196 -2.20 -10.19 -0.80
N ALA A 197 -1.15 -10.30 -1.63
CA ALA A 197 -0.81 -11.54 -2.28
C ALA A 197 -0.28 -12.61 -1.29
N GLU A 198 0.46 -12.22 -0.24
CA GLU A 198 0.91 -13.15 0.79
C GLU A 198 -0.24 -13.68 1.65
N ALA A 199 -1.20 -12.81 2.01
CA ALA A 199 -2.42 -13.23 2.71
C ALA A 199 -3.24 -14.22 1.89
N LEU A 200 -3.46 -13.91 0.60
CA LEU A 200 -4.19 -14.78 -0.31
C LEU A 200 -3.52 -16.13 -0.52
N MET A 201 -2.18 -16.18 -0.54
CA MET A 201 -1.44 -17.44 -0.64
C MET A 201 -1.60 -18.29 0.62
N LEU A 202 -1.50 -17.69 1.81
CA LEU A 202 -1.76 -18.38 3.07
C LEU A 202 -3.17 -18.94 3.15
N LEU A 203 -4.17 -18.22 2.64
CA LEU A 203 -5.56 -18.68 2.57
C LEU A 203 -5.73 -19.83 1.57
N GLN A 204 -5.06 -19.76 0.42
CA GLN A 204 -5.09 -20.81 -0.59
C GLN A 204 -4.53 -22.14 -0.05
N ASP A 205 -3.43 -22.06 0.71
CA ASP A 205 -2.82 -23.21 1.37
C ASP A 205 -3.55 -23.65 2.65
N ARG A 206 -4.64 -22.95 3.01
CA ARG A 206 -5.41 -23.16 4.25
C ARG A 206 -4.55 -23.08 5.51
N ALA A 207 -3.52 -22.23 5.46
CA ALA A 207 -2.53 -22.13 6.51
C ALA A 207 -3.04 -21.37 7.74
N ALA A 208 -3.95 -20.41 7.52
CA ALA A 208 -4.57 -19.58 8.55
C ALA A 208 -5.96 -19.12 8.10
N THR A 209 -6.75 -18.58 9.04
CA THR A 209 -8.03 -17.94 8.72
C THR A 209 -7.83 -16.45 8.40
N PRO A 210 -8.75 -15.79 7.68
CA PRO A 210 -8.68 -14.35 7.41
C PRO A 210 -8.49 -13.51 8.68
N GLU A 211 -9.20 -13.85 9.75
CA GLU A 211 -9.16 -13.13 11.02
C GLU A 211 -7.78 -13.20 11.68
N LEU A 212 -7.13 -14.37 11.62
CA LEU A 212 -5.80 -14.58 12.16
C LEU A 212 -4.78 -13.72 11.41
N ILE A 213 -4.81 -13.78 10.08
CA ILE A 213 -3.90 -13.00 9.23
C ILE A 213 -4.07 -11.50 9.49
N ASP A 214 -5.33 -11.03 9.53
CA ASP A 214 -5.65 -9.63 9.79
C ASP A 214 -5.20 -9.20 11.19
N ALA A 215 -5.38 -10.03 12.21
CA ALA A 215 -4.96 -9.73 13.58
C ALA A 215 -3.43 -9.61 13.68
N CYS A 216 -2.67 -10.54 13.11
CA CYS A 216 -1.21 -10.50 13.13
C CYS A 216 -0.64 -9.28 12.40
N LEU A 217 -1.16 -8.95 11.21
CA LEU A 217 -0.71 -7.76 10.50
C LEU A 217 -1.16 -6.46 11.18
N ARG A 218 -2.34 -6.44 11.82
CA ARG A 218 -2.75 -5.30 12.65
C ARG A 218 -1.82 -5.12 13.86
N ALA A 219 -1.43 -6.21 14.51
CA ALA A 219 -0.46 -6.19 15.62
C ALA A 219 0.95 -5.76 15.17
N ALA A 220 1.30 -6.00 13.89
CA ALA A 220 2.52 -5.48 13.27
C ALA A 220 2.46 -3.96 12.97
N GLY A 221 1.33 -3.30 13.26
CA GLY A 221 1.15 -1.85 13.17
C GLY A 221 0.31 -1.39 11.98
N PHE A 222 -0.08 -2.28 11.06
CA PHE A 222 -0.96 -1.89 9.96
C PHE A 222 -2.33 -1.47 10.49
N ARG A 223 -2.87 -0.37 9.95
CA ARG A 223 -4.18 0.16 10.37
C ARG A 223 -5.32 -0.86 10.17
N MET A 224 -5.23 -1.69 9.13
CA MET A 224 -6.24 -2.66 8.74
C MET A 224 -5.56 -3.87 8.12
N GLY A 225 -5.97 -5.08 8.51
CA GLY A 225 -5.48 -6.33 7.92
C GLY A 225 -5.83 -6.44 6.43
N PRO A 226 -5.10 -7.25 5.66
CA PRO A 226 -5.27 -7.34 4.21
C PRO A 226 -6.65 -7.85 3.78
N CYS A 227 -7.27 -8.76 4.53
CA CYS A 227 -8.59 -9.31 4.19
C CYS A 227 -9.67 -8.24 4.39
N GLU A 228 -9.67 -7.57 5.55
CA GLU A 228 -10.58 -6.45 5.83
C GLU A 228 -10.37 -5.29 4.83
N LEU A 229 -9.12 -5.02 4.45
CA LEU A 229 -8.78 -3.96 3.49
C LEU A 229 -9.28 -4.30 2.08
N MET A 230 -9.16 -5.55 1.63
CA MET A 230 -9.74 -5.97 0.35
C MET A 230 -11.28 -5.87 0.37
N ASP A 231 -11.93 -6.25 1.47
CA ASP A 231 -13.38 -6.08 1.63
C ASP A 231 -13.80 -4.59 1.62
N LEU A 232 -12.97 -3.69 2.14
CA LEU A 232 -13.21 -2.25 2.11
C LEU A 232 -13.03 -1.64 0.71
N ILE A 233 -11.94 -2.00 0.02
CA ILE A 233 -11.63 -1.52 -1.34
C ILE A 233 -12.65 -2.08 -2.35
N GLY A 234 -13.05 -3.32 -2.15
CA GLY A 234 -13.80 -4.15 -3.09
C GLY A 234 -12.90 -5.12 -3.85
N HIS A 235 -13.27 -6.39 -3.83
CA HIS A 235 -12.47 -7.47 -4.44
C HIS A 235 -12.32 -7.31 -5.95
N ASP A 236 -13.35 -6.84 -6.65
CA ASP A 236 -13.31 -6.53 -8.08
C ASP A 236 -12.28 -5.46 -8.41
N THR A 237 -12.28 -4.35 -7.67
CA THR A 237 -11.32 -3.26 -7.85
C THR A 237 -9.90 -3.74 -7.55
N ASN A 238 -9.69 -4.42 -6.41
CA ASN A 238 -8.38 -4.87 -6.01
C ASN A 238 -7.80 -5.91 -6.98
N LEU A 239 -8.63 -6.88 -7.43
CA LEU A 239 -8.24 -7.90 -8.40
C LEU A 239 -7.96 -7.30 -9.78
N ALA A 240 -8.75 -6.32 -10.24
CA ALA A 240 -8.51 -5.64 -11.51
C ALA A 240 -7.15 -4.95 -11.54
N VAL A 241 -6.77 -4.26 -10.45
CA VAL A 241 -5.43 -3.66 -10.31
C VAL A 241 -4.34 -4.74 -10.32
N THR A 242 -4.53 -5.84 -9.57
CA THR A 242 -3.55 -6.96 -9.56
C THR A 242 -3.36 -7.55 -10.97
N LYS A 243 -4.44 -7.82 -11.71
CA LYS A 243 -4.37 -8.31 -13.09
C LYS A 243 -3.66 -7.32 -14.02
N SER A 244 -4.00 -6.03 -13.92
CA SER A 244 -3.36 -4.99 -14.71
C SER A 244 -1.85 -4.91 -14.47
N VAL A 245 -1.41 -4.91 -13.20
CA VAL A 245 0.02 -4.92 -12.85
C VAL A 245 0.69 -6.20 -13.33
N PHE A 246 0.04 -7.36 -13.20
CA PHE A 246 0.59 -8.64 -13.67
C PHE A 246 0.80 -8.68 -15.18
N GLU A 247 -0.23 -8.34 -15.96
CA GLU A 247 -0.16 -8.31 -17.42
C GLU A 247 0.85 -7.28 -17.92
N ALA A 248 0.87 -6.08 -17.33
CA ALA A 248 1.77 -5.01 -17.71
C ALA A 248 3.24 -5.28 -17.34
N ASN A 249 3.50 -6.20 -16.41
CA ASN A 249 4.83 -6.73 -16.09
C ASN A 249 5.12 -8.06 -16.80
N PHE A 250 4.47 -8.32 -17.95
CA PHE A 250 4.70 -9.52 -18.76
C PHE A 250 4.54 -10.83 -17.97
N TYR A 251 3.54 -10.88 -17.09
CA TYR A 251 3.19 -12.05 -16.28
C TYR A 251 4.27 -12.47 -15.27
N ASP A 252 5.02 -11.51 -14.72
CA ASP A 252 5.94 -11.76 -13.61
C ASP A 252 5.22 -12.43 -12.43
N ARG A 253 5.72 -13.60 -12.01
CA ARG A 253 5.09 -14.45 -10.99
C ARG A 253 4.91 -13.77 -9.63
N ARG A 254 5.66 -12.70 -9.34
CA ARG A 254 5.47 -11.88 -8.14
C ARG A 254 4.09 -11.25 -8.05
N PHE A 255 3.50 -10.89 -9.19
CA PHE A 255 2.21 -10.22 -9.25
C PHE A 255 1.06 -11.16 -9.57
N THR A 256 1.27 -12.48 -9.53
CA THR A 256 0.26 -13.49 -9.88
C THR A 256 -1.05 -13.26 -9.12
N PRO A 257 -2.20 -13.10 -9.81
CA PRO A 257 -3.52 -13.04 -9.19
C PRO A 257 -3.89 -14.33 -8.44
N SER A 258 -4.75 -14.23 -7.42
CA SER A 258 -5.17 -15.40 -6.63
C SER A 258 -6.52 -15.94 -7.08
N LEU A 259 -6.64 -17.27 -7.14
CA LEU A 259 -7.92 -17.95 -7.34
C LEU A 259 -8.89 -17.74 -6.15
N VAL A 260 -8.37 -17.60 -4.93
CA VAL A 260 -9.20 -17.30 -3.75
C VAL A 260 -9.96 -15.99 -3.95
N GLN A 261 -9.27 -14.96 -4.44
CA GLN A 261 -9.89 -13.66 -4.71
C GLN A 261 -10.80 -13.71 -5.94
N GLN A 262 -10.40 -14.43 -7.00
CA GLN A 262 -11.22 -14.60 -8.20
C GLN A 262 -12.58 -15.22 -7.88
N GLU A 263 -12.63 -16.28 -7.07
CA GLU A 263 -13.89 -16.92 -6.67
C GLU A 263 -14.82 -15.99 -5.88
N LEU A 264 -14.27 -15.09 -5.04
CA LEU A 264 -15.07 -14.07 -4.35
C LEU A 264 -15.70 -13.09 -5.34
N VAL A 265 -14.94 -12.68 -6.37
CA VAL A 265 -15.45 -11.79 -7.41
C VAL A 265 -16.53 -12.48 -8.24
N ASP A 266 -16.29 -13.72 -8.67
CA ASP A 266 -17.23 -14.48 -9.50
C ASP A 266 -18.53 -14.80 -8.75
N ALA A 267 -18.46 -14.98 -7.42
CA ALA A 267 -19.62 -15.12 -6.56
C ALA A 267 -20.38 -13.81 -6.26
N GLY A 268 -19.87 -12.65 -6.71
CA GLY A 268 -20.42 -11.34 -6.37
C GLY A 268 -20.18 -10.90 -4.92
N PHE A 269 -19.24 -11.54 -4.22
CA PHE A 269 -18.85 -11.20 -2.85
C PHE A 269 -17.75 -10.13 -2.88
N LEU A 270 -18.16 -8.92 -3.26
CA LEU A 270 -17.29 -7.77 -3.49
C LEU A 270 -16.94 -6.97 -2.22
N GLY A 271 -17.14 -7.52 -1.03
CA GLY A 271 -16.83 -6.87 0.24
C GLY A 271 -17.96 -6.01 0.80
N ARG A 272 -17.63 -4.88 1.44
CA ARG A 272 -18.59 -4.01 2.14
C ARG A 272 -19.72 -3.51 1.24
N LYS A 273 -19.41 -3.21 -0.02
CA LYS A 273 -20.38 -2.67 -0.98
C LYS A 273 -21.46 -3.68 -1.42
N SER A 274 -21.20 -4.97 -1.27
CA SER A 274 -22.15 -6.06 -1.55
C SER A 274 -22.63 -6.76 -0.27
N GLY A 275 -22.26 -6.26 0.91
CA GLY A 275 -22.58 -6.88 2.20
C GLY A 275 -21.80 -8.15 2.53
N ARG A 276 -20.88 -8.59 1.66
CA ARG A 276 -20.12 -9.83 1.84
C ARG A 276 -18.84 -9.86 1.02
N GLY A 277 -17.74 -10.25 1.64
CA GLY A 277 -16.45 -10.60 1.04
C GLY A 277 -15.83 -11.77 1.80
N PHE A 278 -14.63 -11.57 2.38
CA PHE A 278 -14.12 -12.48 3.41
C PHE A 278 -15.02 -12.48 4.65
N TYR A 279 -15.54 -11.31 5.01
CA TYR A 279 -16.45 -11.13 6.13
C TYR A 279 -17.87 -10.84 5.66
N ARG A 280 -18.83 -10.96 6.58
CA ARG A 280 -20.22 -10.52 6.38
C ARG A 280 -20.38 -9.12 6.95
N TYR A 281 -21.11 -8.26 6.27
CA TYR A 281 -21.36 -6.89 6.69
C TYR A 281 -22.86 -6.67 6.91
N PRO A 282 -23.24 -5.98 8.01
CA PRO A 282 -22.41 -5.08 8.82
C PRO A 282 -21.63 -5.72 9.98
N GLU A 283 -21.70 -7.03 10.21
CA GLU A 283 -21.09 -7.71 11.37
C GLU A 283 -19.56 -7.55 11.44
N GLY A 284 -18.88 -7.55 10.29
CA GLY A 284 -17.43 -7.43 10.19
C GLY A 284 -16.68 -8.70 10.59
N ALA A 285 -15.37 -8.56 10.84
CA ALA A 285 -14.52 -9.66 11.26
C ALA A 285 -14.90 -10.10 12.70
N PRO A 286 -15.13 -11.39 12.95
CA PRO A 286 -15.41 -11.86 14.31
C PRO A 286 -14.19 -11.70 15.21
N ALA A 287 -14.43 -11.45 16.49
CA ALA A 287 -13.35 -11.37 17.48
C ALA A 287 -12.68 -12.74 17.63
N LEU A 288 -11.34 -12.76 17.53
CA LEU A 288 -10.57 -13.95 17.84
C LEU A 288 -10.65 -14.26 19.33
N GLN A 289 -10.93 -15.51 19.68
CA GLN A 289 -10.92 -15.95 21.07
C GLN A 289 -9.55 -15.72 21.69
N ALA A 290 -9.49 -15.22 22.92
CA ALA A 290 -8.22 -15.06 23.62
C ALA A 290 -7.55 -16.45 23.75
N PRO A 291 -6.24 -16.58 23.51
CA PRO A 291 -5.55 -17.84 23.72
C PRO A 291 -5.61 -18.21 25.20
N VAL A 292 -6.44 -19.20 25.53
CA VAL A 292 -6.56 -19.77 26.87
C VAL A 292 -5.60 -20.95 26.97
N GLY A 293 -4.81 -21.01 28.04
CA GLY A 293 -3.90 -22.11 28.27
C GLY A 293 -3.30 -22.07 29.67
N ALA A 294 -2.88 -23.25 30.16
CA ALA A 294 -2.15 -23.39 31.41
C ALA A 294 -0.81 -22.64 31.39
N GLU A 295 -0.20 -22.47 32.55
CA GLU A 295 1.20 -22.03 32.67
C GLU A 295 2.13 -22.97 31.87
N PRO A 296 3.23 -22.45 31.30
CA PRO A 296 4.14 -23.27 30.51
C PRO A 296 4.72 -24.40 31.37
N ARG A 297 4.87 -25.57 30.74
CA ARG A 297 5.60 -26.70 31.33
C ARG A 297 7.10 -26.52 31.11
N GLY A 298 7.90 -26.83 32.13
CA GLY A 298 9.37 -26.79 32.08
C GLY A 298 9.99 -25.84 33.11
N GLY A 299 11.32 -25.87 33.24
CA GLY A 299 12.05 -25.18 34.32
C GLY A 299 13.22 -24.31 33.88
N ARG A 300 14.14 -24.82 33.04
CA ARG A 300 15.35 -24.05 32.67
C ARG A 300 15.15 -23.33 31.36
N VAL A 301 15.12 -22.00 31.43
CA VAL A 301 14.95 -21.12 30.28
C VAL A 301 16.27 -20.46 29.91
N VAL A 302 16.58 -20.49 28.62
CA VAL A 302 17.71 -19.76 28.02
C VAL A 302 17.16 -18.86 26.91
N VAL A 303 17.48 -17.56 26.97
CA VAL A 303 17.23 -16.64 25.86
C VAL A 303 18.43 -16.68 24.92
N HIS A 304 18.19 -17.01 23.66
CA HIS A 304 19.19 -17.08 22.61
C HIS A 304 19.15 -15.82 21.73
N GLY A 305 20.32 -15.38 21.27
CA GLY A 305 20.47 -14.29 20.30
C GLY A 305 20.76 -12.93 20.93
N ARG A 306 20.72 -11.88 20.10
CA ARG A 306 21.13 -10.51 20.45
C ARG A 306 20.13 -9.47 19.93
N GLY A 307 20.30 -8.22 20.35
CA GLY A 307 19.52 -7.08 19.88
C GLY A 307 18.28 -6.79 20.72
N ALA A 308 17.53 -5.76 20.31
CA ALA A 308 16.42 -5.20 21.10
C ALA A 308 15.35 -6.24 21.47
N LEU A 309 15.08 -7.20 20.58
CA LEU A 309 14.10 -8.25 20.83
C LEU A 309 14.61 -9.27 21.88
N ALA A 310 15.89 -9.63 21.85
CA ALA A 310 16.50 -10.48 22.88
C ALA A 310 16.47 -9.79 24.25
N GLU A 311 16.79 -8.49 24.32
CA GLU A 311 16.71 -7.70 25.56
C GLU A 311 15.29 -7.67 26.11
N ARG A 312 14.29 -7.53 25.24
CA ARG A 312 12.87 -7.57 25.63
C ARG A 312 12.46 -8.92 26.22
N PHE A 313 12.93 -10.02 25.63
CA PHE A 313 12.64 -11.35 26.16
C PHE A 313 13.24 -11.57 27.53
N VAL A 314 14.47 -11.09 27.77
CA VAL A 314 15.07 -11.13 29.12
C VAL A 314 14.31 -10.25 30.11
N ALA A 315 13.85 -9.07 29.70
CA ALA A 315 13.04 -8.22 30.58
C ALA A 315 11.73 -8.89 31.01
N ASN A 316 11.12 -9.69 30.13
CA ASN A 316 9.90 -10.45 30.41
C ASN A 316 10.15 -11.78 31.16
N LEU A 317 11.39 -12.28 31.15
CA LEU A 317 11.81 -13.54 31.76
C LEU A 317 13.07 -13.31 32.63
N PRO A 318 12.96 -12.60 33.76
CA PRO A 318 14.11 -12.29 34.61
C PRO A 318 14.84 -13.52 35.17
N GLU A 319 14.15 -14.68 35.20
CA GLU A 319 14.72 -15.96 35.59
C GLU A 319 15.57 -16.64 34.50
N ALA A 320 15.50 -16.18 33.26
CA ALA A 320 16.17 -16.84 32.14
C ALA A 320 17.67 -16.50 32.08
N SER A 321 18.48 -17.53 31.80
CA SER A 321 19.88 -17.34 31.44
C SER A 321 20.02 -16.87 29.97
N ARG A 322 21.19 -16.36 29.57
CA ARG A 322 21.42 -15.84 28.21
C ARG A 322 22.50 -16.64 27.49
N ASP A 323 22.26 -16.95 26.21
CA ASP A 323 23.27 -17.44 25.28
C ASP A 323 23.41 -16.47 24.10
N LEU A 324 24.53 -15.73 24.12
CA LEU A 324 24.87 -14.75 23.09
C LEU A 324 25.70 -15.34 21.95
N THR A 325 26.02 -16.63 21.99
CA THR A 325 26.85 -17.31 20.97
C THR A 325 26.02 -17.92 19.85
N SER A 326 24.71 -18.09 20.09
CA SER A 326 23.77 -18.62 19.12
C SER A 326 23.56 -17.69 17.91
N ASP A 327 23.39 -18.31 16.75
CA ASP A 327 23.11 -17.68 15.45
C ASP A 327 21.61 -17.47 15.19
N TRP A 328 20.77 -17.72 16.19
CA TRP A 328 19.31 -17.60 16.15
C TRP A 328 18.79 -16.86 17.37
N LEU A 329 17.59 -16.31 17.23
CA LEU A 329 16.89 -15.59 18.29
C LEU A 329 15.69 -16.40 18.78
N GLY A 330 15.53 -16.52 20.10
CA GLY A 330 14.37 -17.17 20.68
C GLY A 330 14.62 -17.72 22.08
N LEU A 331 13.91 -18.78 22.45
CA LEU A 331 14.02 -19.44 23.74
C LEU A 331 14.41 -20.90 23.58
N ALA A 332 15.25 -21.41 24.48
CA ALA A 332 15.36 -22.84 24.74
C ALA A 332 14.78 -23.16 26.13
N VAL A 333 13.92 -24.17 26.20
CA VAL A 333 13.25 -24.62 27.43
C VAL A 333 13.38 -26.13 27.55
N ASP A 334 14.17 -26.58 28.53
CA ASP A 334 14.43 -28.00 28.79
C ASP A 334 14.78 -28.82 27.52
N GLY A 335 15.56 -28.20 26.61
CA GLY A 335 16.00 -28.82 25.35
C GLY A 335 15.01 -28.70 24.17
N ARG A 336 13.83 -28.08 24.35
CA ARG A 336 12.95 -27.65 23.27
C ARG A 336 13.29 -26.23 22.83
N GLU A 337 13.09 -25.93 21.56
CA GLU A 337 13.42 -24.61 21.00
C GLU A 337 12.17 -23.88 20.52
N LEU A 338 12.07 -22.60 20.85
CA LEU A 338 11.11 -21.67 20.29
C LEU A 338 11.87 -20.59 19.54
N ARG A 339 11.93 -20.70 18.21
CA ARG A 339 12.77 -19.85 17.35
C ARG A 339 11.96 -18.76 16.68
N LEU A 340 12.54 -17.55 16.57
CA LEU A 340 12.07 -16.55 15.63
C LEU A 340 12.16 -17.12 14.22
N THR A 341 11.12 -16.92 13.42
CA THR A 341 11.09 -17.38 12.03
C THR A 341 12.25 -16.79 11.23
N ASP A 342 12.95 -17.66 10.51
CA ASP A 342 14.01 -17.28 9.59
C ASP A 342 13.64 -17.61 8.15
N GLY A 343 12.39 -18.01 7.90
CA GLY A 343 11.92 -18.52 6.61
C GLY A 343 11.83 -20.04 6.52
N ARG A 344 12.40 -20.79 7.47
CA ARG A 344 12.17 -22.25 7.57
C ARG A 344 10.89 -22.56 8.35
N ARG A 345 10.37 -23.78 8.15
CA ARG A 345 9.28 -24.35 8.96
C ARG A 345 9.83 -24.92 10.26
N ALA A 346 8.99 -25.06 11.28
CA ALA A 346 9.34 -25.74 12.53
C ALA A 346 9.92 -27.15 12.26
N ARG A 347 9.27 -27.92 11.39
CA ARG A 347 9.72 -29.28 11.04
C ARG A 347 11.10 -29.35 10.36
N ASP A 348 11.56 -28.26 9.76
CA ASP A 348 12.86 -28.23 9.06
C ASP A 348 14.04 -28.13 10.06
N PHE A 349 13.78 -27.79 11.33
CA PHE A 349 14.77 -27.77 12.41
C PHE A 349 14.91 -29.11 13.15
N GLY A 350 13.85 -29.94 13.13
CA GLY A 350 13.81 -31.21 13.84
C GLY A 350 12.72 -31.29 14.91
N PRO A 351 12.61 -32.43 15.62
CA PRO A 351 11.60 -32.61 16.66
C PRO A 351 11.87 -31.71 17.87
N GLY A 352 10.80 -31.14 18.44
CA GLY A 352 10.91 -30.28 19.64
C GLY A 352 11.21 -28.81 19.34
N THR A 353 11.22 -28.41 18.07
CA THR A 353 11.32 -27.00 17.66
C THR A 353 9.95 -26.45 17.26
N ALA A 354 9.64 -25.26 17.75
CA ALA A 354 8.54 -24.43 17.31
C ALA A 354 9.09 -23.12 16.72
N VAL A 355 8.32 -22.50 15.82
CA VAL A 355 8.66 -21.20 15.23
C VAL A 355 7.57 -20.18 15.52
N PHE A 356 7.97 -18.94 15.81
CA PHE A 356 7.07 -17.81 15.96
C PHE A 356 7.46 -16.66 15.04
N ASP A 357 6.50 -15.82 14.71
CA ASP A 357 6.63 -14.78 13.69
C ASP A 357 7.42 -13.55 14.18
N LEU A 358 7.65 -12.58 13.30
CA LEU A 358 8.37 -11.34 13.57
C LEU A 358 7.51 -10.35 14.39
N PRO A 359 7.85 -10.05 15.66
CA PRO A 359 7.07 -9.14 16.47
C PRO A 359 7.57 -7.69 16.32
N LEU A 360 6.93 -6.92 15.44
CA LEU A 360 7.26 -5.49 15.24
C LEU A 360 6.80 -4.58 16.38
N ALA A 361 5.85 -5.03 17.19
CA ALA A 361 5.38 -4.34 18.40
C ALA A 361 5.81 -5.09 19.68
N PRO A 362 5.84 -4.40 20.85
CA PRO A 362 6.13 -5.03 22.14
C PRO A 362 5.13 -6.11 22.56
N SER A 363 3.87 -5.97 22.16
CA SER A 363 2.77 -6.89 22.44
C SER A 363 1.80 -6.93 21.26
N GLY A 364 0.94 -7.94 21.23
CA GLY A 364 -0.07 -8.13 20.18
C GLY A 364 -0.11 -9.55 19.63
N ASP A 365 -1.01 -9.77 18.69
CA ASP A 365 -1.21 -11.05 18.03
C ASP A 365 0.04 -11.48 17.24
N ILE A 366 0.55 -12.68 17.53
CA ILE A 366 1.73 -13.23 16.86
C ILE A 366 1.41 -14.63 16.32
N ALA A 367 1.71 -14.86 15.04
CA ALA A 367 1.55 -16.19 14.46
C ALA A 367 2.65 -17.12 14.98
N TYR A 368 2.32 -18.41 15.13
CA TYR A 368 3.32 -19.43 15.45
C TYR A 368 2.90 -20.79 14.91
N ALA A 369 3.89 -21.66 14.72
CA ALA A 369 3.70 -23.07 14.42
C ALA A 369 4.50 -23.90 15.44
N GLY A 370 3.80 -24.72 16.20
CA GLY A 370 4.38 -25.46 17.32
C GLY A 370 3.33 -26.20 18.13
N ASP A 371 3.77 -26.76 19.25
CA ASP A 371 2.92 -27.44 20.23
C ASP A 371 2.13 -26.44 21.12
N PRO A 372 1.14 -26.90 21.91
CA PRO A 372 0.41 -26.01 22.83
C PRO A 372 1.27 -25.36 23.92
N ASP A 373 2.39 -25.99 24.32
CA ASP A 373 3.32 -25.42 25.31
C ASP A 373 3.98 -24.14 24.77
N THR A 374 4.19 -24.06 23.45
CA THR A 374 4.70 -22.87 22.74
C THR A 374 3.84 -21.63 23.01
N ALA A 375 2.51 -21.76 22.98
CA ALA A 375 1.62 -20.63 23.26
C ALA A 375 1.79 -20.09 24.69
N ALA A 376 2.07 -20.96 25.66
CA ALA A 376 2.29 -20.52 27.03
C ALA A 376 3.58 -19.70 27.18
N TRP A 377 4.66 -20.10 26.51
CA TRP A 377 5.91 -19.33 26.48
C TRP A 377 5.77 -18.00 25.74
N LEU A 378 5.06 -17.97 24.61
CA LEU A 378 4.79 -16.70 23.90
C LEU A 378 4.00 -15.70 24.76
N ARG A 379 3.06 -16.18 25.59
CA ARG A 379 2.35 -15.32 26.56
C ARG A 379 3.28 -14.77 27.64
N ARG A 380 4.21 -15.57 28.15
CA ARG A 380 5.26 -15.08 29.08
C ARG A 380 6.14 -14.00 28.44
N LEU A 381 6.36 -14.07 27.13
CA LEU A 381 7.05 -13.04 26.35
C LEU A 381 6.20 -11.79 26.08
N GLY A 382 4.97 -11.70 26.59
CA GLY A 382 4.07 -10.55 26.40
C GLY A 382 3.33 -10.55 25.06
N LEU A 383 3.33 -11.68 24.33
CA LEU A 383 2.70 -11.81 23.02
C LEU A 383 1.37 -12.58 23.12
N VAL A 384 0.49 -12.38 22.14
CA VAL A 384 -0.80 -13.07 22.04
C VAL A 384 -0.69 -14.15 20.96
N PRO A 385 -0.44 -15.42 21.31
CA PRO A 385 -0.13 -16.47 20.34
C PRO A 385 -1.33 -16.86 19.49
N ARG A 386 -1.11 -16.98 18.18
CA ARG A 386 -2.06 -17.43 17.17
C ARG A 386 -1.50 -18.62 16.40
N GLN A 387 -2.02 -19.81 16.69
CA GLN A 387 -1.52 -21.02 16.04
C GLN A 387 -1.97 -21.05 14.59
N MET A 388 -1.04 -21.38 13.70
CA MET A 388 -1.31 -21.59 12.28
C MET A 388 -0.62 -22.87 11.79
N VAL A 389 -0.90 -23.27 10.55
CA VAL A 389 -0.17 -24.37 9.92
C VAL A 389 1.30 -24.00 9.77
N ASP A 390 2.17 -24.99 9.97
CA ASP A 390 3.63 -24.88 9.84
C ASP A 390 4.06 -24.49 8.41
N MET A 391 4.16 -23.18 8.19
CA MET A 391 4.48 -22.56 6.91
C MET A 391 5.75 -21.70 6.98
N PRO A 392 6.58 -21.71 5.92
CA PRO A 392 7.75 -20.84 5.79
C PRO A 392 7.39 -19.36 6.01
N GLY A 393 8.15 -18.67 6.86
CA GLY A 393 8.01 -17.21 7.06
C GLY A 393 6.71 -16.74 7.73
N LEU A 394 5.84 -17.67 8.14
CA LEU A 394 4.57 -17.42 8.85
C LEU A 394 3.69 -16.34 8.18
N VAL A 395 3.36 -15.22 8.84
CA VAL A 395 2.46 -14.16 8.32
C VAL A 395 3.20 -12.84 8.15
N VAL A 396 3.72 -12.27 9.24
CA VAL A 396 4.31 -10.93 9.29
C VAL A 396 5.66 -10.93 8.60
N ALA A 397 6.57 -11.84 8.95
CA ALA A 397 7.92 -11.87 8.40
C ALA A 397 7.89 -12.03 6.86
N ARG A 398 7.14 -13.00 6.33
CA ARG A 398 7.01 -13.16 4.86
C ARG A 398 6.45 -11.92 4.17
N THR A 399 5.46 -11.27 4.78
CA THR A 399 4.78 -10.11 4.18
C THR A 399 5.71 -8.92 4.14
N ILE A 400 6.36 -8.60 5.27
CA ILE A 400 7.31 -7.50 5.36
C ILE A 400 8.51 -7.74 4.44
N ALA A 401 9.06 -8.95 4.40
CA ALA A 401 10.18 -9.28 3.53
C ALA A 401 9.82 -9.07 2.04
N MET A 402 8.62 -9.48 1.61
CA MET A 402 8.18 -9.25 0.24
C MET A 402 7.87 -7.77 -0.08
N LEU A 403 7.37 -7.00 0.89
CA LEU A 403 7.19 -5.55 0.73
C LEU A 403 8.53 -4.83 0.57
N ILE A 404 9.52 -5.20 1.40
CA ILE A 404 10.91 -4.73 1.26
C ILE A 404 11.47 -5.13 -0.11
N ASN A 405 11.30 -6.40 -0.50
CA ASN A 405 11.82 -6.94 -1.75
C ASN A 405 11.29 -6.16 -2.97
N GLU A 406 9.99 -5.86 -2.98
CA GLU A 406 9.37 -5.13 -4.09
C GLU A 406 9.78 -3.65 -4.10
N ALA A 407 9.92 -3.02 -2.94
CA ALA A 407 10.45 -1.66 -2.84
C ALA A 407 11.91 -1.57 -3.31
N ALA A 408 12.72 -2.57 -2.93
CA ALA A 408 14.13 -2.69 -3.32
C ALA A 408 14.28 -2.84 -4.85
N ASP A 409 13.41 -3.62 -5.49
CA ASP A 409 13.36 -3.71 -6.95
C ASP A 409 12.88 -2.41 -7.62
N ALA A 410 11.89 -1.72 -7.04
CA ALA A 410 11.44 -0.44 -7.57
C ALA A 410 12.59 0.60 -7.55
N VAL A 411 13.37 0.66 -6.47
CA VAL A 411 14.54 1.55 -6.37
C VAL A 411 15.67 1.12 -7.30
N SER A 412 16.00 -0.18 -7.35
CA SER A 412 17.04 -0.72 -8.24
C SER A 412 16.75 -0.46 -9.73
N GLN A 413 15.48 -0.49 -10.11
CA GLN A 413 15.02 -0.19 -11.48
C GLN A 413 14.91 1.32 -11.75
N GLY A 414 15.21 2.17 -10.76
CA GLY A 414 15.14 3.63 -10.86
C GLY A 414 13.72 4.16 -10.97
N VAL A 415 12.71 3.43 -10.47
CA VAL A 415 11.32 3.89 -10.44
C VAL A 415 11.18 5.08 -9.50
N CYS A 416 11.79 5.00 -8.32
CA CYS A 416 11.85 6.04 -7.29
C CYS A 416 13.14 5.90 -6.49
N ASP A 417 13.39 6.80 -5.55
CA ASP A 417 14.42 6.64 -4.52
C ASP A 417 13.85 5.99 -3.24
N GLU A 418 14.71 5.67 -2.27
CA GLU A 418 14.32 5.03 -1.01
C GLU A 418 13.34 5.90 -0.20
N ALA A 419 13.65 7.20 -0.08
CA ALA A 419 12.81 8.15 0.66
C ALA A 419 11.42 8.31 0.01
N GLY A 420 11.36 8.32 -1.32
CA GLY A 420 10.12 8.33 -2.09
C GLY A 420 9.31 7.06 -1.88
N ALA A 421 9.93 5.88 -1.86
CA ALA A 421 9.25 4.62 -1.55
C ALA A 421 8.66 4.63 -0.13
N ASP A 422 9.43 5.07 0.87
CA ASP A 422 8.97 5.15 2.26
C ASP A 422 7.82 6.14 2.44
N ALA A 423 7.95 7.35 1.87
CA ALA A 423 6.90 8.36 1.91
C ALA A 423 5.64 7.88 1.18
N ALA A 424 5.79 7.21 0.04
CA ALA A 424 4.68 6.69 -0.74
C ALA A 424 3.88 5.64 0.05
N MET A 425 4.55 4.68 0.68
CA MET A 425 3.85 3.63 1.42
C MET A 425 3.21 4.14 2.72
N LYS A 426 3.89 5.05 3.44
CA LYS A 426 3.32 5.66 4.65
C LYS A 426 2.13 6.56 4.35
N LEU A 427 2.17 7.35 3.29
CA LEU A 427 1.14 8.38 3.02
C LEU A 427 0.06 7.93 2.03
N GLY A 428 0.36 6.98 1.15
CA GLY A 428 -0.55 6.45 0.14
C GLY A 428 -1.44 5.32 0.68
N VAL A 429 -0.89 4.44 1.53
CA VAL A 429 -1.60 3.27 2.08
C VAL A 429 -1.54 3.16 3.59
N ASN A 430 -1.02 4.16 4.30
CA ASN A 430 -0.95 4.22 5.77
C ASN A 430 -0.16 3.05 6.39
N TYR A 431 0.95 2.65 5.76
CA TYR A 431 1.86 1.71 6.40
C TYR A 431 2.48 2.34 7.67
N PRO A 432 2.73 1.56 8.73
CA PRO A 432 3.25 2.09 9.98
C PRO A 432 4.71 2.56 9.86
N ALA A 433 5.46 1.99 8.93
CA ALA A 433 6.80 2.41 8.56
C ALA A 433 7.01 2.21 7.05
N GLY A 434 8.03 2.85 6.51
CA GLY A 434 8.47 2.66 5.13
C GLY A 434 9.21 1.32 4.94
N PRO A 435 9.21 0.73 3.72
CA PRO A 435 9.99 -0.46 3.43
C PRO A 435 11.49 -0.34 3.76
N PHE A 436 12.12 0.80 3.52
CA PHE A 436 13.55 0.98 3.82
C PHE A 436 13.79 1.25 5.31
N GLU A 437 12.82 1.85 6.02
CA GLU A 437 12.82 1.88 7.49
C GLU A 437 12.77 0.46 8.09
N TRP A 438 11.93 -0.44 7.55
CA TRP A 438 11.91 -1.84 7.97
C TRP A 438 13.22 -2.57 7.61
N LEU A 439 13.76 -2.33 6.42
CA LEU A 439 15.03 -2.92 6.00
C LEU A 439 16.18 -2.50 6.92
N ALA A 440 16.24 -1.23 7.32
CA ALA A 440 17.25 -0.73 8.25
C ALA A 440 17.16 -1.36 9.65
N LEU A 441 15.94 -1.71 10.08
CA LEU A 441 15.71 -2.39 11.37
C LEU A 441 15.98 -3.89 11.33
N TRP A 442 15.68 -4.55 10.21
CA TRP A 442 15.80 -6.01 10.08
C TRP A 442 17.19 -6.45 9.58
N GLY A 443 17.77 -5.72 8.63
CA GLY A 443 19.03 -6.07 7.96
C GLY A 443 18.80 -6.74 6.61
N SER A 444 19.60 -6.34 5.61
CA SER A 444 19.45 -6.82 4.23
C SER A 444 19.77 -8.30 4.07
N GLN A 445 20.79 -8.80 4.79
CA GLN A 445 21.21 -10.20 4.73
C GLN A 445 20.13 -11.13 5.30
N GLU A 446 19.49 -10.74 6.39
CA GLU A 446 18.41 -11.48 7.05
C GLU A 446 17.16 -11.53 6.18
N VAL A 447 16.79 -10.40 5.56
CA VAL A 447 15.67 -10.34 4.62
C VAL A 447 15.95 -11.21 3.39
N ALA A 448 17.14 -11.09 2.78
CA ALA A 448 17.54 -11.91 1.64
C ALA A 448 17.54 -13.41 1.98
N ALA A 449 18.09 -13.80 3.13
CA ALA A 449 18.11 -15.20 3.57
C ALA A 449 16.70 -15.77 3.79
N LEU A 450 15.77 -14.97 4.32
CA LEU A 450 14.37 -15.39 4.45
C LEU A 450 13.72 -15.57 3.07
N LEU A 451 13.91 -14.62 2.15
CA LEU A 451 13.39 -14.69 0.78
C LEU A 451 13.93 -15.92 0.03
N ASP A 452 15.22 -16.21 0.15
CA ASP A 452 15.84 -17.39 -0.46
C ASP A 452 15.25 -18.69 0.08
N ARG A 453 14.93 -18.76 1.39
CA ARG A 453 14.26 -19.92 1.99
C ARG A 453 12.82 -20.06 1.50
N LEU A 454 12.08 -18.96 1.34
CA LEU A 454 10.76 -18.98 0.72
C LEU A 454 10.84 -19.46 -0.74
N ASP A 455 11.82 -18.97 -1.51
CA ASP A 455 12.04 -19.35 -2.91
C ASP A 455 12.41 -20.82 -3.05
N GLN A 456 13.28 -21.35 -2.20
CA GLN A 456 13.65 -22.76 -2.16
C GLN A 456 12.46 -23.67 -1.80
N HIS A 457 11.57 -23.22 -0.91
CA HIS A 457 10.40 -23.98 -0.53
C HIS A 457 9.35 -24.03 -1.64
N HIS A 458 8.98 -22.87 -2.19
CA HIS A 458 7.92 -22.76 -3.19
C HIS A 458 8.42 -23.08 -4.61
N ARG A 459 9.74 -23.08 -4.83
CA ARG A 459 10.43 -23.37 -6.10
C ARG A 459 9.84 -22.60 -7.28
N GLY A 460 9.52 -21.33 -7.05
CA GLY A 460 8.95 -20.46 -8.06
C GLY A 460 9.52 -19.07 -7.92
N GLU A 461 9.80 -18.42 -9.06
CA GLU A 461 10.45 -17.10 -9.19
C GLU A 461 9.73 -15.94 -8.49
N ARG A 462 8.65 -16.21 -7.74
CA ARG A 462 7.92 -15.26 -6.91
C ARG A 462 8.79 -14.72 -5.79
N TYR A 463 9.56 -15.57 -5.11
CA TYR A 463 10.28 -15.16 -3.89
C TYR A 463 11.73 -14.75 -4.14
N ARG A 464 12.21 -14.84 -5.39
CA ARG A 464 13.55 -14.40 -5.79
C ARG A 464 13.92 -13.06 -5.13
N ALA A 465 15.07 -13.01 -4.47
CA ALA A 465 15.54 -11.79 -3.83
C ALA A 465 15.91 -10.72 -4.88
N SER A 466 15.61 -9.47 -4.56
CA SER A 466 16.10 -8.31 -5.30
C SER A 466 17.63 -8.28 -5.22
N ARG A 467 18.28 -7.96 -6.34
CA ARG A 467 19.74 -7.73 -6.37
C ARG A 467 20.16 -6.54 -5.50
N TYR A 468 19.23 -5.68 -5.13
CA TYR A 468 19.47 -4.59 -4.20
C TYR A 468 19.82 -5.08 -2.79
N LEU A 469 19.31 -6.26 -2.41
CA LEU A 469 19.47 -6.80 -1.06
C LEU A 469 20.77 -7.59 -0.88
N THR A 470 21.48 -7.89 -1.97
CA THR A 470 22.61 -8.84 -2.03
C THR A 470 23.94 -8.19 -2.37
#